data_AF-A0A0L6CZL3-F1
#
_entry.id   AF-A0A0L6CZL3-F1
#
_cell.length_a   1.000
_cell.length_b   1.000
_cell.length_c   1.000
_cell.angle_alpha   90.00
_cell.angle_beta   90.00
_cell.angle_gamma   90.00
#
_symmetry.space_group_name_H-M   'P 1'
#
loop_
_entity.id
_entity.type
_entity.pdbx_description
1 polymer ?
#
loop_
_entity_poly.entity_id
_entity_poly.type
_entity_poly.pdbx_seq_one_letter_code
_entity_poly.pdbx_strand_id
1 'polypeptide(L)' 'MRDRFDWPALMRAGMQGLGLKPAEFWALTPVELRLMLGEREGVRPMARDGLEALLSAFPDEQGEMSDG' A
#
# COMPACT_ATOMS: atom_id res chain seq x y z
N MET A 1 -0.27 8.94 -16.29
CA MET A 1 1.10 8.51 -15.95
C MET A 1 0.96 7.38 -14.94
N ARG A 2 1.55 6.20 -15.16
CA ARG A 2 1.52 5.13 -14.16
C ARG A 2 2.43 5.57 -13.02
N ASP A 3 1.85 6.09 -11.95
CA ASP A 3 2.57 6.37 -10.70
C ASP A 3 3.09 5.03 -10.16
N ARG A 4 4.35 4.73 -10.49
CA ARG A 4 5.05 3.58 -9.92
C ARG A 4 5.15 3.86 -8.43
N PHE A 5 4.42 3.10 -7.64
CA PHE A 5 4.55 3.11 -6.19
C PHE A 5 6.03 2.91 -5.83
N ASP A 6 6.64 3.89 -5.16
CA ASP A 6 8.07 3.87 -4.84
C ASP A 6 8.33 2.94 -3.64
N TRP A 7 8.33 1.65 -3.96
CA TRP A 7 8.55 0.57 -3.02
C TRP A 7 9.91 0.71 -2.28
N PRO A 8 11.03 1.01 -2.97
CA PRO A 8 12.31 1.25 -2.29
C PRO A 8 12.29 2.44 -1.32
N ALA A 9 11.59 3.52 -1.63
CA ALA A 9 11.45 4.64 -0.70
C ALA A 9 10.62 4.24 0.53
N LEU A 10 9.53 3.49 0.36
CA LEU A 10 8.70 3.03 1.47
C LEU A 10 9.48 2.10 2.42
N MET A 11 10.23 1.14 1.87
CA MET A 11 11.03 0.22 2.69
C MET A 11 12.13 0.95 3.46
N ARG A 12 12.78 1.96 2.86
CA ARG A 12 13.75 2.81 3.56
C ARG A 12 13.08 3.60 4.67
N ALA A 13 11.93 4.22 4.41
CA ALA A 13 11.20 4.99 5.42
C ALA A 13 10.76 4.11 6.61
N GLY A 14 10.22 2.91 6.34
CA GLY A 14 9.78 1.98 7.38
C GLY A 14 10.92 1.29 8.14
N MET A 15 11.82 0.61 7.43
CA MET A 15 12.83 -0.24 8.06
C MET A 15 14.08 0.54 8.49
N GLN A 16 14.48 1.57 7.74
CA GLN A 16 15.64 2.40 8.11
C GLN A 16 15.23 3.67 8.86
N GLY A 17 14.14 4.32 8.47
CA GLY A 17 13.66 5.56 9.09
C GLY A 17 12.99 5.34 10.45
N LEU A 18 12.01 4.43 10.52
CA LEU A 18 11.31 4.08 11.76
C LEU A 18 11.98 2.93 12.54
N GLY A 19 12.98 2.26 11.95
CA GLY A 19 13.69 1.15 12.60
C GLY A 19 12.85 -0.12 12.77
N LEU A 20 11.76 -0.27 12.01
CA LEU A 20 10.87 -1.43 12.10
C LEU A 20 11.58 -2.69 11.60
N LYS A 21 11.40 -3.80 12.33
CA LYS A 21 11.80 -5.11 11.79
C LYS A 21 10.93 -5.46 10.59
N PRO A 22 11.42 -6.28 9.65
CA PRO A 22 10.64 -6.66 8.48
C PRO A 22 9.26 -7.24 8.83
N ALA A 23 9.19 -8.09 9.86
CA ALA A 23 7.92 -8.66 10.31
C ALA A 23 6.95 -7.61 10.87
N GLU A 24 7.45 -6.61 11.59
CA GLU A 24 6.61 -5.52 12.15
C GLU A 24 6.09 -4.64 11.01
N PHE A 25 6.96 -4.27 10.07
CA PHE A 25 6.58 -3.48 8.89
C PHE A 25 5.46 -4.15 8.07
N TRP A 26 5.54 -5.47 7.87
CA TRP A 26 4.52 -6.21 7.12
C TRP A 26 3.25 -6.52 7.92
N ALA A 27 3.32 -6.46 9.25
CA ALA A 27 2.14 -6.59 10.11
C ALA A 27 1.34 -5.28 10.21
N LEU A 28 1.95 -4.14 9.90
CA LEU A 28 1.28 -2.85 9.94
C LEU A 28 0.31 -2.68 8.77
N THR A 29 -0.83 -2.08 9.06
CA THR A 29 -1.69 -1.54 8.01
C THR A 29 -1.05 -0.30 7.38
N PRO A 30 -1.33 0.00 6.09
CA PRO A 30 -0.82 1.22 5.44
C PRO A 30 -1.20 2.52 6.17
N VAL A 31 -2.33 2.53 6.89
CA VAL A 31 -2.78 3.67 7.69
C VAL A 31 -1.89 3.86 8.92
N GLU A 32 -1.57 2.79 9.63
CA GLU A 32 -0.68 2.85 10.80
C GLU A 32 0.74 3.26 10.39
N LEU A 33 1.23 2.74 9.25
CA LEU A 33 2.53 3.13 8.72
C LEU A 33 2.58 4.63 8.40
N ARG A 34 1.57 5.17 7.71
CA ARG A 34 1.49 6.63 7.41
C ARG A 34 1.41 7.48 8.67
N LEU A 35 0.64 7.03 9.67
CA LEU A 35 0.54 7.71 10.97
C LEU A 35 1.92 7.79 11.64
N MET A 36 2.68 6.69 11.64
CA MET A 36 4.03 6.64 12.21
C MET A 36 5.04 7.47 11.43
N LEU A 37 4.88 7.61 10.11
CA LEU A 37 5.69 8.48 9.25
C LEU A 37 5.38 9.98 9.46
N GLY A 38 4.39 10.32 10.27
CA GLY A 38 4.05 11.71 10.60
C GLY A 38 3.17 12.41 9.56
N GLU A 39 2.62 11.68 8.59
CA GLU A 39 1.61 12.21 7.67
C GLU A 39 0.31 12.46 8.43
N ARG A 40 0.10 13.71 8.87
CA ARG A 40 -1.09 14.16 9.62
C ARG A 40 -2.24 14.66 8.73
N GLU A 41 -2.06 14.71 7.42
CA GLU A 41 -3.10 15.24 6.53
C GLU A 41 -4.16 14.16 6.25
N GLY A 42 -5.22 14.21 7.06
CA GLY A 42 -6.56 13.75 6.74
C GLY A 42 -6.61 12.40 6.03
N VAL A 43 -6.50 11.32 6.80
CA VAL A 43 -6.95 10.00 6.36
C VAL A 43 -8.42 10.13 5.98
N ARG A 44 -8.71 10.37 4.70
CA ARG A 44 -9.98 9.92 4.14
C ARG A 44 -9.82 8.41 4.10
N PRO A 45 -10.63 7.64 4.86
CA PRO A 45 -10.76 6.21 4.59
C PRO A 45 -10.98 6.06 3.09
N MET A 46 -10.44 5.02 2.47
CA MET A 46 -10.86 4.70 1.11
C MET A 46 -12.38 4.61 1.12
N ALA A 47 -13.03 5.65 0.59
CA ALA A 47 -14.48 5.65 0.48
C ALA A 47 -14.84 4.50 -0.46
N ARG A 48 -16.07 4.01 -0.32
CA ARG A 48 -16.60 2.94 -1.17
C ARG A 48 -16.32 3.21 -2.66
N ASP A 49 -16.47 4.47 -3.07
CA ASP A 49 -16.21 4.97 -4.42
C ASP A 49 -14.76 4.73 -4.89
N GLY A 50 -13.77 4.86 -3.99
CA GLY A 50 -12.36 4.61 -4.31
C GLY A 50 -12.05 3.13 -4.53
N LEU A 51 -12.72 2.26 -3.76
CA LEU A 51 -12.64 0.81 -3.99
C LEU A 51 -13.33 0.42 -5.31
N GLU A 52 -14.50 1.00 -5.61
CA GLU A 52 -15.23 0.76 -6.86
C GLU A 52 -14.44 1.24 -8.08
N ALA A 53 -13.77 2.40 -7.98
CA ALA A 53 -12.88 2.89 -9.03
C ALA A 53 -11.70 1.95 -9.28
N LEU A 54 -11.13 1.35 -8.23
CA LEU A 54 -10.05 0.36 -8.36
C LEU A 54 -10.53 -0.93 -9.01
N LEU A 55 -11.67 -1.47 -8.57
CA LEU A 55 -12.27 -2.67 -9.17
C LEU A 55 -12.57 -2.47 -10.66
N SER A 56 -13.00 -1.27 -11.06
CA SER A 56 -13.21 -0.96 -12.48
C SER A 56 -11.90 -0.75 -13.26
N ALA A 57 -10.85 -0.23 -12.63
CA ALA A 57 -9.58 0.04 -13.28
C ALA A 57 -8.70 -1.22 -13.42
N PHE A 58 -8.87 -2.17 -12.51
CA PHE A 58 -8.15 -3.44 -12.47
C PHE A 58 -9.17 -4.58 -12.31
N PRO A 59 -9.97 -4.86 -13.35
CA PRO A 59 -10.84 -6.04 -13.32
C PRO A 59 -9.95 -7.28 -13.22
N ASP A 60 -10.23 -8.14 -12.24
CA ASP A 60 -9.55 -9.42 -12.13
C ASP A 60 -9.91 -10.25 -13.38
N GLU A 61 -8.98 -10.34 -14.33
CA GLU A 61 -9.04 -11.40 -15.33
C GLU A 61 -8.85 -12.71 -14.57
N GLN A 62 -9.77 -13.66 -14.74
CA GLN A 62 -9.59 -15.03 -14.29
C GLN A 62 -8.40 -15.59 -15.05
N GLY A 63 -7.21 -15.36 -14.53
CA GLY A 63 -5.99 -15.95 -15.04
C GLY A 63 -6.17 -17.46 -14.96
N GLU A 64 -6.31 -18.10 -16.11
CA GLU A 64 -5.98 -19.50 -16.27
C GLU A 64 -4.58 -19.67 -15.67
N MET A 65 -4.52 -20.23 -14.47
CA MET A 65 -3.30 -20.71 -13.85
C MET A 65 -2.80 -21.89 -14.70
N SER A 66 -2.10 -21.58 -15.79
CA SER A 66 -1.19 -22.54 -16.38
C SER A 66 0.08 -22.54 -15.54
N ASP A 67 0.02 -23.23 -14.40
CA ASP A 67 1.21 -23.64 -13.66
C ASP A 67 2.01 -24.59 -14.57
N GLY A 68 3.20 -24.14 -14.99
CA GLY A 68 4.15 -24.90 -15.82
C GLY A 68 5.41 -25.26 -15.05
#